data_AF-A0A7S4SVC1-F1
#
_entry.id   AF-A0A7S4SVC1-F1
#
_cell.length_a   1.000
_cell.length_b   1.000
_cell.length_c   1.000
_cell.angle_alpha   90.00
_cell.angle_beta   90.00
_cell.angle_gamma   90.00
#
_symmetry.space_group_name_H-M   'P 1'
#
loop_
_entity.id
_entity.type
_entity.pdbx_description
1 polymer ?
#
loop_
_entity_poly.entity_id
_entity_poly.type
_entity_poly.pdbx_seq_one_letter_code
_entity_poly.pdbx_strand_id
1 'polypeptide(L)'
;ENVKQRFLDIGGVIKEQSFLKGVVVSEKVGAAIDMGDEVEPITSRLVLDCMGNASPISRQQRYGMKPDGVCCVVGSCAGGFDKETNLIGDIIYTNTEIQDKGENGKLQYFWEAFPVGIGRKGNEPGSSDVKTTYMFTYLDADEKRPTLTTLMDDYWKLLPYYQPSIKDPENDLDVKRVLFAFFPTYRDSPLQPMWSRVLAVGDASGIQSPLSFGGFGALTRHLGRLSDGISEALEADCLHKDDLAEINAYTPNLSAAWMFQKAMSVRMGQNVDPKFMNRLLATNFDLMDQMGIDTIKPFLQDVIRIDGLVGSLSRSFVADPFFMPQIVGHVGIPALVDWMGHVGMMSLYTALHSGVTPVLKPFVNTMKNERSRFKWNRRMEAWKFGSGCDYILPKDKVVNTEL
;
A
#
# COMPACT_ATOMS: atom_id res chain seq x y z
N GLU A 1 -19.21 -13.54 2.06
CA GLU A 1 -20.53 -13.30 2.70
C GLU A 1 -20.70 -11.98 3.45
N ASN A 2 -20.01 -11.76 4.58
CA ASN A 2 -20.53 -10.83 5.60
C ASN A 2 -20.64 -9.35 5.19
N VAL A 3 -19.72 -8.83 4.37
CA VAL A 3 -19.77 -7.41 3.95
C VAL A 3 -20.87 -7.19 2.91
N LYS A 4 -21.00 -8.10 1.95
CA LYS A 4 -22.07 -8.08 0.93
C LYS A 4 -23.45 -8.05 1.58
N GLN A 5 -23.69 -8.98 2.52
CA GLN A 5 -24.98 -9.09 3.18
C GLN A 5 -25.30 -7.83 4.01
N ARG A 6 -24.34 -7.34 4.80
CA ARG A 6 -24.51 -6.10 5.57
C ARG A 6 -24.87 -4.90 4.69
N PHE A 7 -24.25 -4.79 3.52
CA PHE A 7 -24.56 -3.71 2.57
C PHE A 7 -25.99 -3.82 2.03
N LEU A 8 -26.46 -5.03 1.71
CA LEU A 8 -27.84 -5.27 1.28
C LEU A 8 -28.85 -4.98 2.41
N ASP A 9 -28.54 -5.40 3.65
CA ASP A 9 -29.43 -5.25 4.81
C ASP A 9 -29.71 -3.77 5.17
N ILE A 10 -28.77 -2.87 4.83
CA ILE A 10 -28.94 -1.41 5.01
C ILE A 10 -29.56 -0.73 3.77
N GLY A 11 -30.08 -1.50 2.82
CA GLY A 11 -30.73 -0.99 1.60
C GLY A 11 -29.79 -0.72 0.42
N GLY A 12 -28.52 -1.14 0.51
CA GLY A 12 -27.60 -1.09 -0.61
C GLY A 12 -28.06 -1.99 -1.76
N VAL A 13 -27.75 -1.58 -2.99
CA VAL A 13 -28.10 -2.34 -4.21
C VAL A 13 -26.82 -2.86 -4.84
N ILE A 14 -26.79 -4.16 -5.14
CA ILE A 14 -25.67 -4.81 -5.81
C ILE A 14 -26.12 -5.30 -7.17
N LYS A 15 -25.32 -4.97 -8.19
CA LYS A 15 -25.47 -5.48 -9.55
C LYS A 15 -24.21 -6.27 -9.89
N GLU A 16 -24.32 -7.60 -9.87
CA GLU A 16 -23.22 -8.50 -10.27
C GLU A 16 -23.20 -8.66 -11.80
N GLN A 17 -22.07 -9.11 -12.35
CA GLN A 17 -21.90 -9.31 -13.81
C GLN A 17 -22.26 -8.07 -14.65
N SER A 18 -22.01 -6.89 -14.07
CA SER A 18 -22.42 -5.61 -14.60
C SER A 18 -21.17 -4.80 -14.91
N PHE A 19 -20.96 -4.50 -16.20
CA PHE A 19 -19.74 -3.86 -16.68
C PHE A 19 -19.94 -2.36 -16.85
N LEU A 20 -18.94 -1.57 -16.45
CA LEU A 20 -18.91 -0.14 -16.68
C LEU A 20 -18.49 0.15 -18.13
N LYS A 21 -19.32 0.85 -18.89
CA LYS A 21 -18.98 1.36 -20.23
C LYS A 21 -18.38 2.77 -20.13
N GLY A 22 -18.90 3.60 -19.23
CA GLY A 22 -18.37 4.94 -19.01
C GLY A 22 -19.05 5.69 -17.87
N VAL A 23 -18.48 6.84 -17.50
CA VAL A 23 -19.08 7.77 -16.55
C VAL A 23 -19.13 9.15 -17.20
N VAL A 24 -20.32 9.74 -17.25
CA VAL A 24 -20.52 11.11 -17.70
C VAL A 24 -20.73 11.99 -16.48
N VAL A 25 -19.98 13.08 -16.39
CA VAL A 25 -19.99 13.99 -15.24
C VAL A 25 -20.54 15.35 -15.66
N SER A 26 -21.43 15.91 -14.85
CA SER A 26 -21.86 17.30 -14.86
C SER A 26 -21.60 17.93 -13.51
N GLU A 27 -20.81 19.01 -13.47
CA GLU A 27 -20.53 19.72 -12.22
C GLU A 27 -21.81 20.26 -11.55
N LYS A 28 -22.83 20.59 -12.35
CA LYS A 28 -24.08 21.17 -11.87
C LYS A 28 -25.13 20.13 -11.49
N VAL A 29 -25.18 18.98 -12.16
CA VAL A 29 -26.31 18.05 -12.06
C VAL A 29 -25.94 16.79 -11.26
N GLY A 30 -24.80 16.17 -11.55
CA GLY A 30 -24.49 14.84 -11.04
C GLY A 30 -23.56 14.07 -11.96
N ALA A 31 -23.52 12.76 -11.77
CA ALA A 31 -22.87 11.81 -12.66
C ALA A 31 -23.90 10.81 -13.19
N ALA A 32 -23.63 10.24 -14.37
CA ALA A 32 -24.38 9.13 -14.93
C ALA A 32 -23.41 8.00 -15.26
N ILE A 33 -23.71 6.81 -14.75
CA ILE A 33 -22.95 5.59 -14.97
C ILE A 33 -23.61 4.86 -16.15
N ASP A 34 -22.89 4.77 -17.26
CA ASP A 34 -23.28 4.02 -18.45
C ASP A 34 -22.86 2.55 -18.29
N MET A 35 -23.85 1.67 -18.38
CA MET A 35 -23.72 0.22 -18.22
C MET A 35 -23.91 -0.54 -19.55
N GLY A 36 -24.04 0.16 -20.67
CA GLY A 36 -24.32 -0.41 -21.99
C GLY A 36 -25.64 0.07 -22.60
N ASP A 37 -25.81 -0.17 -23.90
CA ASP A 37 -26.87 0.44 -24.72
C ASP A 37 -28.28 -0.13 -24.43
N GLU A 38 -28.37 -1.25 -23.71
CA GLU A 38 -29.63 -1.91 -23.37
C GLU A 38 -30.16 -1.55 -21.97
N VAL A 39 -29.43 -0.73 -21.20
CA VAL A 39 -29.77 -0.39 -19.81
C VAL A 39 -29.73 1.12 -19.63
N GLU A 40 -30.80 1.68 -19.08
CA GLU A 40 -30.83 3.10 -18.71
C GLU A 40 -29.67 3.45 -17.76
N PRO A 41 -28.93 4.55 -18.00
CA PRO A 41 -27.84 4.97 -17.14
C PRO A 41 -28.28 5.19 -15.69
N ILE A 42 -27.41 4.83 -14.75
CA ILE A 42 -27.65 5.06 -13.33
C ILE A 42 -27.12 6.45 -12.96
N THR A 43 -28.01 7.36 -12.57
CA THR A 43 -27.61 8.69 -12.10
C THR A 43 -27.21 8.69 -10.63
N SER A 44 -26.18 9.44 -10.28
CA SER A 44 -25.70 9.61 -8.90
C SER A 44 -25.17 11.02 -8.64
N ARG A 45 -24.97 11.37 -7.37
CA ARG A 45 -24.30 12.64 -6.99
C ARG A 45 -22.78 12.53 -7.04
N LEU A 46 -22.25 11.34 -6.75
CA LEU A 46 -20.84 10.99 -6.64
C LEU A 46 -20.65 9.54 -7.11
N VAL A 47 -19.58 9.29 -7.85
CA VAL A 47 -19.11 7.96 -8.25
C VAL A 47 -17.83 7.67 -7.49
N LEU A 48 -17.77 6.52 -6.81
CA LEU A 48 -16.55 6.03 -6.18
C LEU A 48 -15.92 4.98 -7.10
N ASP A 49 -14.71 5.25 -7.56
CA ASP A 49 -13.93 4.28 -8.32
C ASP A 49 -13.17 3.36 -7.35
N CYS A 50 -13.68 2.15 -7.21
CA CYS A 50 -13.11 1.08 -6.38
C CYS A 50 -12.64 -0.11 -7.24
N MET A 51 -12.29 0.10 -8.52
CA MET A 51 -11.96 -0.98 -9.47
C MET A 51 -10.52 -1.53 -9.35
N GLY A 52 -9.80 -1.11 -8.31
CA GLY A 52 -8.45 -1.57 -8.03
C GLY A 52 -7.37 -0.93 -8.92
N ASN A 53 -6.16 -1.48 -8.88
CA ASN A 53 -4.99 -0.91 -9.58
C ASN A 53 -5.22 -0.81 -11.11
N ALA A 54 -5.93 -1.77 -11.69
CA ALA A 54 -6.25 -1.80 -13.12
C ALA A 54 -7.46 -0.94 -13.52
N SER A 55 -7.97 -0.06 -12.64
CA SER A 55 -9.12 0.80 -12.90
C SER A 55 -9.00 1.50 -14.27
N PRO A 56 -9.98 1.31 -15.18
CA PRO A 56 -10.03 2.04 -16.45
C PRO A 56 -10.09 3.56 -16.27
N ILE A 57 -10.75 4.05 -15.21
CA ILE A 57 -10.87 5.49 -14.93
C ILE A 57 -9.50 6.06 -14.51
N SER A 58 -8.83 5.42 -13.56
CA SER A 58 -7.48 5.83 -13.14
C SER A 58 -6.47 5.72 -14.28
N ARG A 59 -6.58 4.70 -15.13
CA ARG A 59 -5.75 4.55 -16.34
C ARG A 59 -5.99 5.64 -17.37
N GLN A 60 -7.25 6.05 -17.58
CA GLN A 60 -7.59 7.17 -18.45
C GLN A 60 -6.97 8.48 -17.92
N GLN A 61 -7.01 8.66 -16.61
CA GLN A 61 -6.39 9.82 -15.98
C GLN A 61 -4.85 9.81 -16.11
N ARG A 62 -4.23 8.64 -16.06
CA ARG A 62 -2.78 8.45 -16.24
C ARG A 62 -2.40 8.16 -17.71
N TYR A 63 -3.24 8.50 -18.68
CA TYR A 63 -2.99 8.18 -20.09
C TYR A 63 -1.65 8.75 -20.56
N GLY A 64 -0.83 7.92 -21.18
CA GLY A 64 0.51 8.29 -21.65
C GLY A 64 1.59 8.35 -20.56
N MET A 65 1.26 8.16 -19.28
CA MET A 65 2.25 8.12 -18.20
C MET A 65 2.85 6.73 -18.04
N LYS A 66 4.19 6.66 -18.09
CA LYS A 66 4.94 5.46 -17.72
C LYS A 66 4.92 5.30 -16.19
N PRO A 67 4.62 4.11 -15.64
CA PRO A 67 4.78 3.85 -14.21
C PRO A 67 6.23 4.05 -13.77
N ASP A 68 6.43 4.57 -12.56
CA ASP A 68 7.75 4.75 -11.95
C ASP A 68 8.42 3.41 -11.59
N GLY A 69 7.59 2.38 -11.43
CA GLY A 69 8.00 1.01 -11.12
C GLY A 69 6.82 0.05 -11.25
N VAL A 70 7.13 -1.23 -11.08
CA VAL A 70 6.16 -2.33 -11.09
C VAL A 70 6.53 -3.32 -9.99
N CYS A 71 5.56 -3.68 -9.16
CA CYS A 71 5.66 -4.87 -8.31
C CYS A 71 5.04 -6.04 -9.07
N CYS A 72 5.80 -7.10 -9.30
CA CYS A 72 5.28 -8.35 -9.87
C CYS A 72 5.20 -9.40 -8.78
N VAL A 73 4.07 -10.09 -8.66
CA VAL A 73 3.83 -11.14 -7.67
C VAL A 73 3.33 -12.41 -8.34
N VAL A 74 3.82 -13.54 -7.85
CA VAL A 74 3.36 -14.88 -8.17
C VAL A 74 3.23 -15.67 -6.86
N GLY A 75 2.40 -16.70 -6.84
CA GLY A 75 2.24 -17.50 -5.63
C GLY A 75 1.13 -18.54 -5.73
N SER A 76 0.91 -19.24 -4.62
CA SER A 76 -0.18 -20.20 -4.50
C SER A 76 -0.74 -20.27 -3.10
N CYS A 77 -1.98 -20.72 -2.99
CA CYS A 77 -2.55 -21.28 -1.78
C CYS A 77 -2.64 -22.79 -1.95
N ALA A 78 -2.00 -23.54 -1.06
CA ALA A 78 -1.93 -24.99 -1.14
C ALA A 78 -1.95 -25.63 0.25
N GLY A 79 -2.49 -26.85 0.33
CA GLY A 79 -2.27 -27.78 1.44
C GLY A 79 -1.02 -28.62 1.22
N GLY A 80 -0.64 -29.42 2.20
CA GLY A 80 0.55 -30.30 2.13
C GLY A 80 1.80 -29.77 2.85
N PHE A 81 1.73 -28.61 3.52
CA PHE A 81 2.82 -28.14 4.38
C PHE A 81 2.81 -28.88 5.72
N ASP A 82 3.98 -29.02 6.35
CA ASP A 82 4.05 -29.56 7.70
C ASP A 82 3.37 -28.61 8.69
N LYS A 83 2.41 -29.15 9.44
CA LYS A 83 1.61 -28.41 10.41
C LYS A 83 2.46 -27.90 11.57
N GLU A 84 3.44 -28.66 12.02
CA GLU A 84 4.26 -28.29 13.18
C GLU A 84 5.12 -27.06 12.91
N THR A 85 5.48 -26.83 11.64
CA THR A 85 6.26 -25.67 11.19
C THR A 85 5.40 -24.56 10.56
N ASN A 86 4.12 -24.82 10.29
CA ASN A 86 3.16 -23.84 9.74
C ASN A 86 2.49 -22.97 10.83
N LEU A 87 3.30 -22.22 11.57
CA LEU A 87 2.84 -21.51 12.78
C LEU A 87 2.66 -19.99 12.59
N ILE A 88 3.56 -19.36 11.82
CA ILE A 88 3.66 -17.91 11.68
C ILE A 88 3.72 -17.51 10.21
N GLY A 89 3.46 -16.23 9.95
CA GLY A 89 3.66 -15.66 8.61
C GLY A 89 4.99 -14.94 8.48
N ASP A 90 5.45 -14.83 7.24
CA ASP A 90 6.65 -14.09 6.85
C ASP A 90 6.24 -12.83 6.06
N ILE A 91 6.97 -11.73 6.27
CA ILE A 91 6.77 -10.46 5.57
C ILE A 91 8.12 -9.97 5.03
N ILE A 92 8.22 -9.76 3.72
CA ILE A 92 9.43 -9.25 3.03
C ILE A 92 10.67 -10.09 3.36
N TYR A 93 10.52 -11.41 3.34
CA TYR A 93 11.61 -12.33 3.59
C TYR A 93 12.50 -12.47 2.35
N THR A 94 13.82 -12.56 2.54
CA THR A 94 14.78 -12.80 1.45
C THR A 94 15.73 -13.93 1.84
N ASN A 95 15.92 -14.89 0.93
CA ASN A 95 16.84 -16.03 1.08
C ASN A 95 17.75 -16.24 -0.13
N THR A 96 17.67 -15.35 -1.12
CA THR A 96 18.53 -15.37 -2.31
C THR A 96 19.26 -14.06 -2.44
N GLU A 97 20.43 -14.06 -3.07
CA GLU A 97 21.04 -12.84 -3.58
C GLU A 97 20.25 -12.30 -4.78
N ILE A 98 20.65 -11.13 -5.29
CA ILE A 98 20.11 -10.58 -6.53
C ILE A 98 20.34 -11.57 -7.68
N GLN A 99 19.26 -11.87 -8.40
CA GLN A 99 19.24 -12.79 -9.53
C GLN A 99 19.53 -12.05 -10.82
N ASP A 100 20.43 -12.60 -11.64
CA ASP A 100 20.73 -12.11 -12.98
C ASP A 100 19.89 -12.90 -14.01
N LYS A 101 19.01 -12.20 -14.73
CA LYS A 101 18.16 -12.76 -15.78
C LYS A 101 18.69 -12.43 -17.19
N GLY A 102 19.99 -12.16 -17.31
CA GLY A 102 20.64 -11.88 -18.58
C GLY A 102 20.09 -10.61 -19.22
N GLU A 103 19.56 -10.73 -20.43
CA GLU A 103 18.99 -9.58 -21.16
C GLU A 103 17.77 -8.97 -20.47
N ASN A 104 17.10 -9.72 -19.59
CA ASN A 104 15.97 -9.23 -18.80
C ASN A 104 16.38 -8.47 -17.52
N GLY A 105 17.69 -8.27 -17.32
CA GLY A 105 18.26 -7.50 -16.23
C GLY A 105 18.33 -8.26 -14.91
N LYS A 106 18.59 -7.51 -13.83
CA LYS A 106 18.75 -8.05 -12.47
C LYS A 106 17.53 -7.74 -11.60
N LEU A 107 17.22 -8.62 -10.65
CA LEU A 107 16.12 -8.44 -9.70
C LEU A 107 16.37 -9.17 -8.38
N GLN A 108 15.70 -8.73 -7.31
CA GLN A 108 15.67 -9.42 -6.02
C GLN A 108 14.32 -10.11 -5.84
N TYR A 109 14.32 -11.36 -5.39
CA TYR A 109 13.11 -12.03 -4.93
C TYR A 109 12.88 -11.80 -3.45
N PHE A 110 11.62 -11.60 -3.11
CA PHE A 110 11.10 -11.46 -1.76
C PHE A 110 9.97 -12.46 -1.58
N TRP A 111 9.77 -12.92 -0.35
CA TRP A 111 8.75 -13.88 0.01
C TRP A 111 7.81 -13.36 1.09
N GLU A 112 6.57 -13.79 0.99
CA GLU A 112 5.59 -13.73 2.08
C GLU A 112 4.93 -15.08 2.24
N ALA A 113 4.57 -15.42 3.47
CA ALA A 113 3.82 -16.62 3.79
C ALA A 113 2.74 -16.31 4.83
N PHE A 114 1.57 -16.91 4.66
CA PHE A 114 0.45 -16.76 5.58
C PHE A 114 -0.21 -18.13 5.81
N PRO A 115 -0.07 -18.71 7.01
CA PRO A 115 -0.83 -19.89 7.39
C PRO A 115 -2.33 -19.63 7.29
N VAL A 116 -3.08 -20.56 6.71
CA VAL A 116 -4.53 -20.45 6.52
C VAL A 116 -5.23 -21.35 7.52
N GLY A 117 -6.32 -20.87 8.14
CA GLY A 117 -7.13 -21.69 9.03
C GLY A 117 -6.56 -21.87 10.45
N ILE A 118 -5.57 -21.07 10.87
CA ILE A 118 -4.97 -21.12 12.21
C ILE A 118 -5.79 -20.41 13.32
N GLY A 119 -7.11 -20.39 13.18
CA GLY A 119 -8.00 -19.68 14.09
C GLY A 119 -7.90 -18.15 14.03
N ARG A 120 -8.84 -17.46 14.67
CA ARG A 120 -8.82 -15.99 14.74
C ARG A 120 -7.61 -15.51 15.53
N LYS A 121 -6.92 -14.49 15.01
CA LYS A 121 -5.68 -13.94 15.60
C LYS A 121 -4.54 -14.96 15.74
N GLY A 122 -4.60 -16.07 15.01
CA GLY A 122 -3.58 -17.13 15.08
C GLY A 122 -3.63 -17.95 16.38
N ASN A 123 -4.81 -18.11 16.99
CA ASN A 123 -4.98 -18.84 18.25
C ASN A 123 -4.97 -20.38 18.12
N GLU A 124 -4.99 -20.91 16.90
CA GLU A 124 -4.88 -22.34 16.62
C GLU A 124 -3.71 -22.62 15.65
N PRO A 125 -2.48 -22.15 15.97
CA PRO A 125 -1.33 -22.35 15.10
C PRO A 125 -1.00 -23.83 15.01
N GLY A 126 -0.55 -24.28 13.84
CA GLY A 126 -0.19 -25.68 13.58
C GLY A 126 -1.35 -26.67 13.54
N SER A 127 -2.60 -26.19 13.46
CA SER A 127 -3.77 -27.05 13.21
C SER A 127 -3.98 -27.34 11.70
N SER A 128 -3.43 -26.49 10.85
CA SER A 128 -3.64 -26.47 9.41
C SER A 128 -2.33 -26.66 8.65
N ASP A 129 -2.38 -27.47 7.60
CA ASP A 129 -1.33 -27.69 6.61
C ASP A 129 -1.47 -26.75 5.40
N VAL A 130 -2.47 -25.86 5.43
CA VAL A 130 -2.73 -24.92 4.33
C VAL A 130 -1.96 -23.62 4.56
N LYS A 131 -1.24 -23.18 3.53
CA LYS A 131 -0.47 -21.94 3.54
C LYS A 131 -0.64 -21.22 2.21
N THR A 132 -0.70 -19.90 2.27
CA THR A 132 -0.56 -19.05 1.09
C THR A 132 0.86 -18.50 1.05
N THR A 133 1.56 -18.72 -0.05
CA THR A 133 2.93 -18.26 -0.26
C THR A 133 2.99 -17.37 -1.49
N TYR A 134 3.67 -16.24 -1.35
CA TYR A 134 3.92 -15.29 -2.43
C TYR A 134 5.42 -15.13 -2.64
N MET A 135 5.83 -15.04 -3.90
CA MET A 135 7.13 -14.52 -4.31
C MET A 135 6.90 -13.28 -5.16
N PHE A 136 7.58 -12.20 -4.83
CA PHE A 136 7.43 -10.93 -5.54
C PHE A 136 8.77 -10.25 -5.77
N THR A 137 8.76 -9.24 -6.65
CA THR A 137 9.94 -8.46 -6.99
C THR A 137 9.57 -7.04 -7.44
N TYR A 138 10.48 -6.09 -7.17
CA TYR A 138 10.37 -4.69 -7.58
C TYR A 138 11.22 -4.40 -8.80
N LEU A 139 10.56 -3.93 -9.85
CA LEU A 139 11.17 -3.68 -11.16
C LEU A 139 10.91 -2.23 -11.59
N ASP A 140 11.76 -1.70 -12.48
CA ASP A 140 11.36 -0.57 -13.31
C ASP A 140 10.38 -1.04 -14.39
N ALA A 141 9.61 -0.12 -14.97
CA ALA A 141 8.66 -0.42 -16.04
C ALA A 141 9.36 -0.55 -17.41
N ASP A 142 10.45 -1.32 -17.49
CA ASP A 142 11.13 -1.61 -18.75
C ASP A 142 10.50 -2.82 -19.47
N GLU A 143 10.36 -2.74 -20.79
CA GLU A 143 9.72 -3.78 -21.60
C GLU A 143 10.53 -5.09 -21.64
N LYS A 144 11.84 -5.02 -21.36
CA LYS A 144 12.71 -6.20 -21.31
C LYS A 144 12.57 -6.98 -20.01
N ARG A 145 11.77 -6.55 -19.04
CA ARG A 145 11.64 -7.26 -17.77
C ARG A 145 11.05 -8.67 -17.93
N PRO A 146 11.38 -9.62 -17.03
CA PRO A 146 10.84 -10.96 -17.11
C PRO A 146 9.31 -10.99 -17.10
N THR A 147 8.74 -11.98 -17.78
CA THR A 147 7.28 -12.19 -17.80
C THR A 147 6.80 -12.81 -16.48
N LEU A 148 5.50 -12.67 -16.17
CA LEU A 148 4.91 -13.37 -15.01
C LEU A 148 5.05 -14.90 -15.11
N THR A 149 5.07 -15.45 -16.31
CA THR A 149 5.34 -16.89 -16.54
C THR A 149 6.74 -17.27 -16.05
N THR A 150 7.75 -16.50 -16.45
CA THR A 150 9.13 -16.70 -15.97
C THR A 150 9.21 -16.64 -14.45
N LEU A 151 8.57 -15.64 -13.84
CA LEU A 151 8.55 -15.51 -12.38
C LEU A 151 7.82 -16.69 -11.71
N MET A 152 6.76 -17.22 -12.32
CA MET A 152 6.04 -18.40 -11.82
C MET A 152 6.90 -19.66 -11.90
N ASP A 153 7.68 -19.85 -12.95
CA ASP A 153 8.63 -20.98 -13.05
C ASP A 153 9.70 -20.89 -11.95
N ASP A 154 10.23 -19.69 -11.72
CA ASP A 154 11.16 -19.42 -10.61
C ASP A 154 10.51 -19.70 -9.24
N TYR A 155 9.23 -19.33 -9.06
CA TYR A 155 8.48 -19.57 -7.83
C TYR A 155 8.44 -21.06 -7.48
N TRP A 156 8.00 -21.90 -8.40
CA TRP A 156 7.91 -23.35 -8.15
C TRP A 156 9.28 -23.96 -7.87
N LYS A 157 10.31 -23.53 -8.61
CA LYS A 157 11.69 -24.00 -8.41
C LYS A 157 12.25 -23.59 -7.03
N LEU A 158 11.95 -22.38 -6.58
CA LEU A 158 12.52 -21.83 -5.35
C LEU A 158 11.70 -22.15 -4.09
N LEU A 159 10.42 -22.51 -4.24
CA LEU A 159 9.51 -22.75 -3.12
C LEU A 159 10.05 -23.80 -2.11
N PRO A 160 10.62 -24.94 -2.50
CA PRO A 160 11.19 -25.91 -1.54
C PRO A 160 12.38 -25.38 -0.74
N TYR A 161 13.14 -24.42 -1.30
CA TYR A 161 14.24 -23.78 -0.56
C TYR A 161 13.74 -22.76 0.45
N TYR A 162 12.60 -22.12 0.16
CA TYR A 162 11.96 -21.18 1.08
C TYR A 162 11.13 -21.92 2.15
N GLN A 163 10.39 -22.96 1.76
CA GLN A 163 9.52 -23.77 2.61
C GLN A 163 10.05 -25.21 2.66
N PRO A 164 11.05 -25.50 3.50
CA PRO A 164 11.76 -26.79 3.50
C PRO A 164 10.91 -27.97 4.00
N SER A 165 9.67 -27.74 4.45
CA SER A 165 8.72 -28.82 4.76
C SER A 165 8.24 -29.57 3.53
N ILE A 166 8.41 -28.99 2.34
CA ILE A 166 8.15 -29.64 1.05
C ILE A 166 9.46 -29.86 0.30
N LYS A 167 9.51 -30.87 -0.57
CA LYS A 167 10.66 -31.18 -1.43
C LYS A 167 10.31 -31.06 -2.90
N ASP A 168 9.13 -31.50 -3.28
CA ASP A 168 8.64 -31.50 -4.65
C ASP A 168 7.23 -30.88 -4.68
N PRO A 169 7.09 -29.61 -5.11
CA PRO A 169 5.79 -28.94 -5.18
C PRO A 169 4.75 -29.69 -6.01
N GLU A 170 5.15 -30.49 -7.00
CA GLU A 170 4.21 -31.23 -7.85
C GLU A 170 3.54 -32.38 -7.10
N ASN A 171 4.29 -33.06 -6.23
CA ASN A 171 3.82 -34.25 -5.52
C ASN A 171 3.42 -33.99 -4.07
N ASP A 172 4.00 -32.97 -3.43
CA ASP A 172 3.80 -32.66 -2.01
C ASP A 172 2.64 -31.67 -1.76
N LEU A 173 2.26 -30.87 -2.78
CA LEU A 173 1.25 -29.82 -2.60
C LEU A 173 -0.11 -30.14 -3.21
N ASP A 174 -1.15 -29.88 -2.43
CA ASP A 174 -2.55 -29.85 -2.88
C ASP A 174 -2.91 -28.40 -3.23
N VAL A 175 -2.59 -27.99 -4.46
CA VAL A 175 -2.77 -26.62 -4.94
C VAL A 175 -4.26 -26.27 -5.05
N LYS A 176 -4.70 -25.32 -4.23
CA LYS A 176 -6.09 -24.79 -4.23
C LYS A 176 -6.26 -23.63 -5.19
N ARG A 177 -5.24 -22.78 -5.26
CA ARG A 177 -5.25 -21.58 -6.11
C ARG A 177 -3.84 -21.18 -6.49
N VAL A 178 -3.67 -20.78 -7.73
CA VAL A 178 -2.46 -20.07 -8.22
C VAL A 178 -2.81 -18.59 -8.37
N LEU A 179 -1.88 -17.73 -7.99
CA LEU A 179 -2.01 -16.28 -8.07
C LEU A 179 -0.85 -15.71 -8.87
N PHE A 180 -1.15 -14.79 -9.78
CA PHE A 180 -0.17 -13.98 -10.47
C PHE A 180 -0.77 -12.61 -10.75
N ALA A 181 -0.01 -11.55 -10.50
CA ALA A 181 -0.44 -10.18 -10.72
C ALA A 181 0.77 -9.26 -10.88
N PHE A 182 0.51 -8.08 -11.42
CA PHE A 182 1.46 -6.98 -11.38
C PHE A 182 0.75 -5.70 -10.97
N PHE A 183 1.47 -4.82 -10.28
CA PHE A 183 0.98 -3.56 -9.76
C PHE A 183 1.89 -2.44 -10.25
N PRO A 184 1.48 -1.66 -11.27
CA PRO A 184 2.17 -0.44 -11.61
C PRO A 184 2.11 0.54 -10.44
N THR A 185 3.23 1.21 -10.21
CA THR A 185 3.45 2.12 -9.08
C THR A 185 3.73 3.50 -9.62
N TYR A 186 3.08 4.51 -9.05
CA TYR A 186 3.24 5.91 -9.44
C TYR A 186 3.60 6.72 -8.22
N ARG A 187 4.69 7.48 -8.31
CA ARG A 187 5.17 8.35 -7.22
C ARG A 187 4.19 9.46 -6.89
N ASP A 188 3.49 9.96 -7.92
CA ASP A 188 2.36 10.87 -7.76
C ASP A 188 1.11 10.11 -7.30
N SER A 189 1.11 9.77 -6.02
CA SER A 189 0.01 9.14 -5.28
C SER A 189 -0.13 9.80 -3.89
N PRO A 190 -1.36 10.01 -3.38
CA PRO A 190 -2.66 9.59 -3.94
C PRO A 190 -3.04 10.36 -5.22
N LEU A 191 -3.79 9.69 -6.10
CA LEU A 191 -4.27 10.23 -7.37
C LEU A 191 -5.25 11.38 -7.13
N GLN A 192 -4.87 12.58 -7.55
CA GLN A 192 -5.70 13.79 -7.43
C GLN A 192 -6.83 13.77 -8.46
N PRO A 193 -8.11 13.91 -8.11
CA PRO A 193 -9.21 13.83 -9.08
C PRO A 193 -9.07 14.82 -10.26
N MET A 194 -9.19 14.34 -11.51
CA MET A 194 -9.30 15.26 -12.67
C MET A 194 -10.73 15.72 -12.96
N TRP A 195 -11.72 14.97 -12.48
CA TRP A 195 -13.13 15.24 -12.73
C TRP A 195 -13.88 15.41 -11.42
N SER A 196 -14.78 16.38 -11.40
CA SER A 196 -15.73 16.56 -10.30
C SER A 196 -16.61 15.31 -10.15
N ARG A 197 -17.13 15.03 -8.95
CA ARG A 197 -18.05 13.92 -8.68
C ARG A 197 -17.52 12.51 -8.99
N VAL A 198 -16.21 12.33 -9.17
CA VAL A 198 -15.55 11.04 -9.29
C VAL A 198 -14.38 11.01 -8.31
N LEU A 199 -14.36 10.03 -7.41
CA LEU A 199 -13.29 9.87 -6.43
C LEU A 199 -12.78 8.43 -6.46
N ALA A 200 -11.48 8.26 -6.71
CA ALA A 200 -10.83 6.97 -6.60
C ALA A 200 -10.59 6.59 -5.14
N VAL A 201 -10.79 5.31 -4.82
CA VAL A 201 -10.66 4.72 -3.48
C VAL A 201 -9.92 3.37 -3.57
N GLY A 202 -9.12 3.05 -2.55
CA GLY A 202 -8.30 1.84 -2.53
C GLY A 202 -7.20 1.90 -3.61
N ASP A 203 -6.88 0.77 -4.24
CA ASP A 203 -5.77 0.73 -5.22
C ASP A 203 -5.99 1.64 -6.43
N ALA A 204 -7.25 1.93 -6.78
CA ALA A 204 -7.57 2.87 -7.85
C ALA A 204 -7.04 4.29 -7.57
N SER A 205 -6.96 4.68 -6.28
CA SER A 205 -6.41 5.98 -5.88
C SER A 205 -4.90 5.98 -5.74
N GLY A 206 -4.24 4.82 -5.81
CA GLY A 206 -2.82 4.70 -5.52
C GLY A 206 -2.46 4.82 -4.02
N ILE A 207 -3.45 4.79 -3.12
CA ILE A 207 -3.20 4.61 -1.68
C ILE A 207 -2.95 3.13 -1.42
N GLN A 208 -1.68 2.72 -1.52
CA GLN A 208 -1.23 1.34 -1.38
C GLN A 208 -0.08 1.27 -0.38
N SER A 209 0.17 0.07 0.17
CA SER A 209 1.38 -0.18 0.94
C SER A 209 2.63 0.09 0.08
N PRO A 210 3.56 0.93 0.53
CA PRO A 210 4.83 1.12 -0.17
C PRO A 210 5.82 -0.05 0.02
N LEU A 211 5.56 -0.94 0.97
CA LEU A 211 6.43 -2.06 1.35
C LEU A 211 5.98 -3.42 0.81
N SER A 212 4.67 -3.64 0.65
CA SER A 212 4.07 -4.90 0.18
C SER A 212 3.17 -4.73 -1.05
N PHE A 213 2.85 -3.49 -1.44
CA PHE A 213 1.86 -3.16 -2.48
C PHE A 213 0.45 -3.70 -2.20
N GLY A 214 0.21 -4.14 -0.97
CA GLY A 214 -1.12 -4.51 -0.49
C GLY A 214 -2.01 -3.28 -0.31
N GLY A 215 -3.10 -3.21 -1.08
CA GLY A 215 -4.13 -2.18 -0.97
C GLY A 215 -5.03 -2.30 0.25
N PHE A 216 -5.30 -3.53 0.68
CA PHE A 216 -6.29 -3.78 1.72
C PHE A 216 -5.86 -3.22 3.09
N GLY A 217 -4.61 -3.41 3.48
CA GLY A 217 -4.05 -2.85 4.72
C GLY A 217 -4.14 -1.32 4.73
N ALA A 218 -3.68 -0.67 3.66
CA ALA A 218 -3.77 0.77 3.49
C ALA A 218 -5.22 1.28 3.52
N LEU A 219 -6.14 0.60 2.80
CA LEU A 219 -7.56 0.97 2.79
C LEU A 219 -8.18 0.86 4.18
N THR A 220 -7.94 -0.24 4.90
CA THR A 220 -8.50 -0.42 6.26
C THR A 220 -8.01 0.63 7.24
N ARG A 221 -6.73 1.05 7.15
CA ARG A 221 -6.19 2.19 7.93
C ARG A 221 -6.93 3.50 7.61
N HIS A 222 -7.26 3.73 6.36
CA HIS A 222 -7.88 4.98 5.90
C HIS A 222 -9.41 4.95 5.85
N LEU A 223 -10.05 3.80 6.12
CA LEU A 223 -11.48 3.60 5.89
C LEU A 223 -12.34 4.62 6.63
N GLY A 224 -12.03 4.90 7.91
CA GLY A 224 -12.75 5.88 8.71
C GLY A 224 -12.71 7.27 8.10
N ARG A 225 -11.51 7.82 7.87
CA ARG A 225 -11.35 9.16 7.28
C ARG A 225 -11.96 9.28 5.88
N LEU A 226 -11.92 8.21 5.09
CA LEU A 226 -12.47 8.21 3.73
C LEU A 226 -14.00 8.22 3.80
N SER A 227 -14.59 7.36 4.63
CA SER A 227 -16.05 7.32 4.83
C SER A 227 -16.58 8.65 5.37
N ASP A 228 -15.96 9.19 6.42
CA ASP A 228 -16.35 10.45 7.04
C ASP A 228 -16.18 11.61 6.05
N GLY A 229 -15.05 11.64 5.33
CA GLY A 229 -14.78 12.66 4.33
C GLY A 229 -15.73 12.62 3.13
N ILE A 230 -16.12 11.44 2.67
CA ILE A 230 -17.10 11.26 1.60
C ILE A 230 -18.49 11.68 2.07
N SER A 231 -18.90 11.32 3.29
CA SER A 231 -20.19 11.74 3.86
C SER A 231 -20.28 13.25 3.97
N GLU A 232 -19.26 13.88 4.57
CA GLU A 232 -19.24 15.34 4.74
C GLU A 232 -19.18 16.06 3.38
N ALA A 233 -18.49 15.49 2.38
CA ALA A 233 -18.49 16.04 1.03
C ALA A 233 -19.89 16.00 0.37
N LEU A 234 -20.64 14.93 0.57
CA LEU A 234 -22.02 14.81 0.08
C LEU A 234 -22.98 15.75 0.82
N GLU A 235 -22.81 15.93 2.12
CA GLU A 235 -23.62 16.82 2.95
C GLU A 235 -23.40 18.29 2.56
N ALA A 236 -22.14 18.72 2.44
CA ALA A 236 -21.76 20.10 2.13
C ALA A 236 -21.68 20.41 0.61
N ASP A 237 -22.12 19.47 -0.25
CA ASP A 237 -21.99 19.50 -1.72
C ASP A 237 -20.58 19.87 -2.23
N CYS A 238 -19.55 19.42 -1.49
CA CYS A 238 -18.13 19.61 -1.80
C CYS A 238 -17.65 18.53 -2.76
N LEU A 239 -18.30 18.46 -3.94
CA LEU A 239 -18.11 17.40 -4.94
C LEU A 239 -17.34 17.88 -6.17
N HIS A 240 -16.81 19.11 -6.15
CA HIS A 240 -15.86 19.58 -7.16
C HIS A 240 -14.53 18.84 -7.00
N LYS A 241 -13.81 18.61 -8.10
CA LYS A 241 -12.51 17.90 -8.09
C LYS A 241 -11.52 18.43 -7.06
N ASP A 242 -11.46 19.76 -6.87
CA ASP A 242 -10.55 20.39 -5.90
C ASP A 242 -10.96 20.12 -4.45
N ASP A 243 -12.25 19.94 -4.19
CA ASP A 243 -12.73 19.59 -2.85
C ASP A 243 -12.51 18.08 -2.58
N LEU A 244 -12.76 17.24 -3.60
CA LEU A 244 -12.49 15.79 -3.54
C LEU A 244 -10.99 15.48 -3.40
N ALA A 245 -10.13 16.33 -3.98
CA ALA A 245 -8.67 16.26 -3.82
C ALA A 245 -8.22 16.35 -2.36
N GLU A 246 -8.95 17.10 -1.52
CA GLU A 246 -8.65 17.20 -0.09
C GLU A 246 -8.92 15.87 0.66
N ILE A 247 -9.79 15.00 0.14
CA ILE A 247 -10.01 13.65 0.70
C ILE A 247 -8.80 12.75 0.38
N ASN A 248 -8.26 12.84 -0.83
CA ASN A 248 -7.04 12.14 -1.25
C ASN A 248 -5.83 13.06 -1.19
N ALA A 249 -5.71 13.84 -0.10
CA ALA A 249 -4.63 14.80 0.07
C ALA A 249 -3.24 14.15 0.02
N TYR A 250 -2.24 14.97 -0.27
CA TYR A 250 -0.83 14.57 -0.24
C TYR A 250 -0.43 13.94 1.10
N THR A 251 0.18 12.75 1.02
CA THR A 251 0.66 11.98 2.17
C THR A 251 2.19 11.88 2.13
N PRO A 252 2.91 12.76 2.86
CA PRO A 252 4.38 12.79 2.81
C PRO A 252 5.04 11.51 3.33
N ASN A 253 4.45 10.83 4.32
CA ASN A 253 4.95 9.53 4.78
C ASN A 253 4.90 8.45 3.70
N LEU A 254 3.80 8.36 2.94
CA LEU A 254 3.70 7.45 1.79
C LEU A 254 4.72 7.81 0.71
N SER A 255 4.90 9.10 0.44
CA SER A 255 5.88 9.56 -0.56
C SER A 255 7.32 9.26 -0.13
N ALA A 256 7.64 9.47 1.15
CA ALA A 256 8.95 9.12 1.72
C ALA A 256 9.21 7.61 1.65
N ALA A 257 8.16 6.80 1.77
CA ALA A 257 8.24 5.35 1.67
C ALA A 257 8.70 4.85 0.30
N TRP A 258 8.42 5.62 -0.77
CA TRP A 258 8.80 5.26 -2.13
C TRP A 258 10.32 5.08 -2.28
N MET A 259 11.12 5.74 -1.43
CA MET A 259 12.56 5.50 -1.38
C MET A 259 12.90 4.05 -1.04
N PHE A 260 12.11 3.37 -0.19
CA PHE A 260 12.33 1.96 0.13
C PHE A 260 12.12 1.08 -1.09
N GLN A 261 11.03 1.26 -1.84
CA GLN A 261 10.80 0.53 -3.09
C GLN A 261 11.99 0.72 -4.04
N LYS A 262 12.41 1.97 -4.24
CA LYS A 262 13.53 2.27 -5.13
C LYS A 262 14.82 1.59 -4.66
N ALA A 263 15.11 1.65 -3.36
CA ALA A 263 16.26 1.00 -2.75
C ALA A 263 16.17 -0.53 -2.76
N MET A 264 14.97 -1.11 -2.94
CA MET A 264 14.69 -2.54 -3.03
C MET A 264 14.54 -3.03 -4.49
N SER A 265 14.86 -2.20 -5.48
CA SER A 265 14.76 -2.50 -6.91
C SER A 265 16.10 -2.33 -7.61
N VAL A 266 16.35 -3.06 -8.69
CA VAL A 266 17.57 -2.89 -9.51
C VAL A 266 17.16 -2.41 -10.88
N ARG A 267 17.68 -1.27 -11.35
CA ARG A 267 17.35 -0.73 -12.67
C ARG A 267 18.04 -1.50 -13.80
N MET A 268 17.47 -1.44 -15.00
CA MET A 268 18.13 -2.00 -16.19
C MET A 268 19.53 -1.43 -16.37
N GLY A 269 20.52 -2.31 -16.58
CA GLY A 269 21.93 -1.95 -16.75
C GLY A 269 22.65 -1.49 -15.48
N GLN A 270 21.98 -1.44 -14.32
CA GLN A 270 22.61 -1.06 -13.07
C GLN A 270 23.47 -2.20 -12.53
N ASN A 271 24.72 -1.89 -12.15
CA ASN A 271 25.57 -2.83 -11.43
C ASN A 271 25.44 -2.59 -9.93
N VAL A 272 25.12 -3.65 -9.18
CA VAL A 272 24.89 -3.62 -7.74
C VAL A 272 25.53 -4.86 -7.14
N ASP A 273 26.07 -4.74 -5.92
CA ASP A 273 26.54 -5.89 -5.15
C ASP A 273 25.40 -6.92 -5.01
N PRO A 274 25.58 -8.20 -5.37
CA PRO A 274 24.55 -9.23 -5.26
C PRO A 274 23.90 -9.35 -3.87
N LYS A 275 24.61 -8.97 -2.81
CA LYS A 275 24.15 -9.03 -1.42
C LYS A 275 23.52 -7.73 -0.91
N PHE A 276 23.48 -6.68 -1.74
CA PHE A 276 23.07 -5.34 -1.34
C PHE A 276 21.70 -5.32 -0.64
N MET A 277 20.68 -5.95 -1.25
CA MET A 277 19.32 -5.96 -0.70
C MET A 277 19.22 -6.71 0.62
N ASN A 278 19.87 -7.88 0.71
CA ASN A 278 19.86 -8.67 1.93
C ASN A 278 20.53 -7.92 3.09
N ARG A 279 21.66 -7.23 2.81
CA ARG A 279 22.32 -6.36 3.79
C ARG A 279 21.42 -5.19 4.19
N LEU A 280 20.79 -4.52 3.22
CA LEU A 280 19.88 -3.40 3.47
C LEU A 280 18.74 -3.79 4.41
N LEU A 281 18.07 -4.90 4.11
CA LEU A 281 16.93 -5.37 4.90
C LEU A 281 17.37 -5.88 6.27
N ALA A 282 18.42 -6.71 6.34
CA ALA A 282 18.91 -7.24 7.60
C ALA A 282 19.31 -6.11 8.56
N THR A 283 20.13 -5.15 8.11
CA THR A 283 20.54 -4.02 8.93
C THR A 283 19.35 -3.16 9.36
N ASN A 284 18.41 -2.85 8.46
CA ASN A 284 17.28 -1.99 8.81
C ASN A 284 16.29 -2.69 9.77
N PHE A 285 15.94 -3.95 9.53
CA PHE A 285 15.03 -4.70 10.40
C PHE A 285 15.64 -4.99 11.78
N ASP A 286 16.92 -5.38 11.84
CA ASP A 286 17.61 -5.59 13.12
C ASP A 286 17.63 -4.30 13.96
N LEU A 287 17.90 -3.15 13.33
CA LEU A 287 17.91 -1.86 14.03
C LEU A 287 16.52 -1.44 14.48
N MET A 288 15.49 -1.64 13.64
CA MET A 288 14.11 -1.34 14.03
C MET A 288 13.62 -2.24 15.17
N ASP A 289 14.04 -3.50 15.20
CA ASP A 289 13.75 -4.42 16.30
C ASP A 289 14.43 -3.97 17.61
N GLN A 290 15.70 -3.58 17.55
CA GLN A 290 16.42 -2.98 18.69
C GLN A 290 15.82 -1.64 19.16
N MET A 291 15.15 -0.89 18.28
CA MET A 291 14.40 0.31 18.63
C MET A 291 13.06 -0.01 19.31
N GLY A 292 12.62 -1.27 19.26
CA GLY A 292 11.45 -1.78 19.96
C GLY A 292 10.15 -1.64 19.19
N ILE A 293 9.07 -2.14 19.82
CA ILE A 293 7.75 -2.32 19.19
C ILE A 293 7.12 -1.01 18.72
N ASP A 294 7.48 0.12 19.32
CA ASP A 294 7.01 1.45 18.94
C ASP A 294 7.58 1.91 17.58
N THR A 295 8.66 1.29 17.11
CA THR A 295 9.28 1.58 15.80
C THR A 295 8.91 0.52 14.76
N ILE A 296 9.20 -0.76 15.03
CA ILE A 296 9.05 -1.82 14.03
C ILE A 296 7.58 -2.08 13.66
N LYS A 297 6.68 -2.03 14.64
CA LYS A 297 5.26 -2.35 14.41
C LYS A 297 4.54 -1.34 13.51
N PRO A 298 4.61 -0.01 13.73
CA PRO A 298 4.01 0.93 12.80
C PRO A 298 4.64 0.83 11.41
N PHE A 299 5.95 0.61 11.30
CA PHE A 299 6.62 0.41 10.01
C PHE A 299 6.05 -0.79 9.23
N LEU A 300 5.91 -1.96 9.87
CA LEU A 300 5.30 -3.16 9.29
C LEU A 300 3.81 -2.99 8.93
N GLN A 301 3.16 -1.94 9.43
CA GLN A 301 1.77 -1.59 9.13
C GLN A 301 1.66 -0.37 8.21
N ASP A 302 2.73 -0.07 7.46
CA ASP A 302 2.85 1.04 6.52
C ASP A 302 2.68 2.43 7.15
N VAL A 303 2.84 2.54 8.46
CA VAL A 303 2.81 3.80 9.19
C VAL A 303 4.23 4.29 9.42
N ILE A 304 4.80 4.94 8.42
CA ILE A 304 6.10 5.57 8.58
C ILE A 304 5.90 6.86 9.37
N ARG A 305 6.61 6.92 10.50
CA ARG A 305 6.66 8.08 11.39
C ARG A 305 8.07 8.66 11.40
N ILE A 306 8.16 9.96 11.68
CA ILE A 306 9.44 10.68 11.65
C ILE A 306 10.44 10.16 12.70
N ASP A 307 9.95 9.81 13.89
CA ASP A 307 10.73 9.28 15.01
C ASP A 307 11.38 7.93 14.65
N GLY A 308 10.60 7.01 14.11
CA GLY A 308 11.08 5.71 13.62
C GLY A 308 12.06 5.86 12.45
N LEU A 309 11.73 6.69 11.46
CA LEU A 309 12.54 6.88 10.25
C LEU A 309 13.90 7.54 10.53
N VAL A 310 13.91 8.65 11.25
CA VAL A 310 15.17 9.34 11.59
C VAL A 310 15.99 8.51 12.58
N GLY A 311 15.33 7.84 13.52
CA GLY A 311 15.98 6.95 14.48
C GLY A 311 16.66 5.76 13.79
N SER A 312 15.99 5.09 12.85
CA SER A 312 16.57 3.95 12.14
C SER A 312 17.72 4.36 11.23
N LEU A 313 17.58 5.47 10.51
CA LEU A 313 18.62 5.98 9.61
C LEU A 313 19.87 6.45 10.36
N SER A 314 19.71 7.19 11.45
CA SER A 314 20.84 7.65 12.26
C SER A 314 21.62 6.48 12.86
N ARG A 315 20.93 5.45 13.37
CA ARG A 315 21.57 4.23 13.86
C ARG A 315 22.21 3.41 12.74
N SER A 316 21.59 3.34 11.57
CA SER A 316 22.15 2.66 10.39
C SER A 316 23.46 3.29 9.95
N PHE A 317 23.54 4.63 9.96
CA PHE A 317 24.78 5.36 9.65
C PHE A 317 25.92 5.00 10.62
N VAL A 318 25.61 4.87 11.90
CA VAL A 318 26.60 4.51 12.93
C VAL A 318 27.02 3.04 12.83
N ALA A 319 26.06 2.15 12.60
CA ALA A 319 26.29 0.71 12.50
C ALA A 319 27.09 0.33 11.25
N ASP A 320 26.84 1.02 10.12
CA ASP A 320 27.47 0.71 8.84
C ASP A 320 27.80 1.97 8.00
N PRO A 321 28.84 2.73 8.40
CA PRO A 321 29.19 3.99 7.74
C PRO A 321 29.56 3.83 6.26
N PHE A 322 30.08 2.66 5.88
CA PHE A 322 30.53 2.37 4.51
C PHE A 322 29.39 1.92 3.59
N PHE A 323 28.25 1.52 4.13
CA PHE A 323 27.09 1.12 3.33
C PHE A 323 26.29 2.31 2.80
N MET A 324 26.31 3.44 3.51
CA MET A 324 25.59 4.65 3.08
C MET A 324 26.01 5.18 1.71
N PRO A 325 27.30 5.30 1.36
CA PRO A 325 27.72 5.61 0.00
C PRO A 325 27.17 4.64 -1.05
N GLN A 326 27.01 3.35 -0.71
CA GLN A 326 26.43 2.36 -1.62
C GLN A 326 24.93 2.61 -1.82
N ILE A 327 24.19 2.90 -0.74
CA ILE A 327 22.77 3.29 -0.83
C ILE A 327 22.63 4.53 -1.72
N VAL A 328 23.44 5.57 -1.49
CA VAL A 328 23.42 6.80 -2.29
C VAL A 328 23.73 6.53 -3.76
N GLY A 329 24.75 5.73 -4.04
CA GLY A 329 25.09 5.32 -5.41
C GLY A 329 23.99 4.50 -6.08
N HIS A 330 23.26 3.70 -5.29
CA HIS A 330 22.19 2.85 -5.77
C HIS A 330 20.91 3.62 -6.09
N VAL A 331 20.44 4.50 -5.19
CA VAL A 331 19.19 5.27 -5.39
C VAL A 331 19.39 6.56 -6.20
N GLY A 332 20.59 7.13 -6.15
CA GLY A 332 20.97 8.36 -6.84
C GLY A 332 20.57 9.64 -6.10
N ILE A 333 21.40 10.68 -6.26
CA ILE A 333 21.27 11.98 -5.58
C ILE A 333 19.91 12.65 -5.81
N PRO A 334 19.34 12.71 -7.02
CA PRO A 334 18.05 13.39 -7.23
C PRO A 334 16.91 12.80 -6.39
N ALA A 335 16.93 11.47 -6.18
CA ALA A 335 15.92 10.80 -5.38
C ALA A 335 16.06 11.12 -3.89
N LEU A 336 17.29 11.25 -3.40
CA LEU A 336 17.55 11.61 -2.01
C LEU A 336 17.10 13.03 -1.72
N VAL A 337 17.35 13.97 -2.62
CA VAL A 337 16.91 15.37 -2.48
C VAL A 337 15.39 15.44 -2.36
N ASP A 338 14.70 14.74 -3.25
CA ASP A 338 13.25 14.66 -3.24
C ASP A 338 12.71 14.00 -1.95
N TRP A 339 13.30 12.88 -1.54
CA TRP A 339 12.96 12.19 -0.30
C TRP A 339 13.16 13.06 0.94
N MET A 340 14.24 13.85 1.01
CA MET A 340 14.44 14.82 2.10
C MET A 340 13.32 15.85 2.17
N GLY A 341 12.78 16.28 1.02
CA GLY A 341 11.61 17.14 0.96
C GLY A 341 10.38 16.50 1.61
N HIS A 342 10.11 15.23 1.30
CA HIS A 342 9.01 14.47 1.91
C HIS A 342 9.19 14.31 3.43
N VAL A 343 10.41 14.00 3.90
CA VAL A 343 10.74 13.91 5.34
C VAL A 343 10.57 15.25 6.05
N GLY A 344 10.95 16.36 5.41
CA GLY A 344 10.68 17.71 5.91
C GLY A 344 9.18 17.98 6.07
N MET A 345 8.38 17.58 5.08
CA MET A 345 6.93 17.68 5.15
C MET A 345 6.30 16.79 6.23
N MET A 346 6.83 15.59 6.48
CA MET A 346 6.40 14.75 7.60
C MET A 346 6.64 15.45 8.94
N SER A 347 7.80 16.09 9.12
CA SER A 347 8.12 16.86 10.32
C SER A 347 7.14 18.03 10.50
N LEU A 348 6.88 18.78 9.42
CA LEU A 348 5.90 19.86 9.43
C LEU A 348 4.49 19.36 9.77
N TYR A 349 4.03 18.27 9.15
CA TYR A 349 2.71 17.70 9.40
C TYR A 349 2.59 17.18 10.83
N THR A 350 3.66 16.60 11.38
CA THR A 350 3.72 16.22 12.81
C THR A 350 3.54 17.43 13.71
N ALA A 351 4.25 18.54 13.44
CA ALA A 351 4.14 19.76 14.23
C ALA A 351 2.74 20.41 14.12
N LEU A 352 2.16 20.46 12.91
CA LEU A 352 0.81 20.99 12.67
C LEU A 352 -0.26 20.11 13.33
N HIS A 353 -0.12 18.78 13.24
CA HIS A 353 -1.04 17.87 13.90
C HIS A 353 -1.00 18.01 15.41
N SER A 354 0.19 17.97 16.02
CA SER A 354 0.32 17.99 17.48
C SER A 354 0.11 19.38 18.09
N GLY A 355 0.54 20.45 17.41
CA GLY A 355 0.51 21.81 17.95
C GLY A 355 -0.67 22.66 17.50
N VAL A 356 -1.12 22.52 16.26
CA VAL A 356 -2.12 23.43 15.66
C VAL A 356 -3.52 22.83 15.63
N THR A 357 -3.65 21.53 15.32
CA THR A 357 -4.96 20.84 15.27
C THR A 357 -5.76 20.97 16.56
N PRO A 358 -5.19 20.76 17.78
CA PRO A 358 -5.97 20.87 19.01
C PRO A 358 -6.52 22.27 19.26
N VAL A 359 -5.79 23.30 18.81
CA VAL A 359 -6.19 24.70 18.94
C VAL A 359 -7.26 25.05 17.91
N LEU A 360 -7.12 24.61 16.66
CA LEU A 360 -8.06 24.95 15.59
C LEU A 360 -9.38 24.16 15.67
N LYS A 361 -9.35 22.90 16.12
CA LYS A 361 -10.50 21.99 16.05
C LYS A 361 -11.78 22.54 16.72
N PRO A 362 -11.73 23.16 17.92
CA PRO A 362 -12.92 23.76 18.52
C PRO A 362 -13.54 24.87 17.66
N PHE A 363 -12.72 25.69 17.01
CA PHE A 363 -13.19 26.74 16.11
C PHE A 363 -13.78 26.16 14.82
N VAL A 364 -13.12 25.16 14.23
CA VAL A 364 -13.61 24.47 13.02
C VAL A 364 -14.97 23.82 13.27
N ASN A 365 -15.15 23.16 14.43
CA ASN A 365 -16.41 22.52 14.80
C ASN A 365 -17.59 23.50 14.90
N THR A 366 -17.34 24.79 15.14
CA THR A 366 -18.37 25.83 15.26
C THR A 366 -18.57 26.64 13.98
N MET A 367 -17.83 26.34 12.91
CA MET A 367 -17.96 27.04 11.63
C MET A 367 -19.33 26.79 10.99
N LYS A 368 -20.03 27.89 10.65
CA LYS A 368 -21.32 27.87 9.95
C LYS A 368 -21.18 27.55 8.46
N ASN A 369 -20.07 27.90 7.85
CA ASN A 369 -19.81 27.57 6.45
C ASN A 369 -19.33 26.13 6.34
N GLU A 370 -20.19 25.26 5.81
CA GLU A 370 -19.95 23.82 5.74
C GLU A 370 -18.78 23.45 4.83
N ARG A 371 -18.62 24.16 3.71
CA ARG A 371 -17.48 23.95 2.79
C ARG A 371 -16.15 24.32 3.44
N SER A 372 -16.10 25.42 4.18
CA SER A 372 -14.91 25.82 4.93
C SER A 372 -14.59 24.81 6.04
N ARG A 373 -15.62 24.32 6.74
CA ARG A 373 -15.49 23.29 7.78
C ARG A 373 -14.93 21.99 7.19
N PHE A 374 -15.50 21.52 6.08
CA PHE A 374 -15.02 20.36 5.31
C PHE A 374 -13.54 20.49 4.97
N LYS A 375 -13.13 21.61 4.37
CA LYS A 375 -11.72 21.84 3.99
C LYS A 375 -10.77 21.80 5.18
N TRP A 376 -11.14 22.39 6.31
CA TRP A 376 -10.33 22.34 7.52
C TRP A 376 -10.25 20.94 8.12
N ASN A 377 -11.36 20.20 8.14
CA ASN A 377 -11.39 18.82 8.60
C ASN A 377 -10.45 17.93 7.75
N ARG A 378 -10.56 18.00 6.42
CA ARG A 378 -9.68 17.27 5.50
C ARG A 378 -8.21 17.65 5.66
N ARG A 379 -7.91 18.94 5.86
CA ARG A 379 -6.54 19.41 6.10
C ARG A 379 -5.95 18.87 7.41
N MET A 380 -6.71 18.88 8.49
CA MET A 380 -6.26 18.32 9.78
C MET A 380 -6.07 16.80 9.70
N GLU A 381 -6.91 16.09 8.92
CA GLU A 381 -6.72 14.68 8.61
C GLU A 381 -5.45 14.44 7.78
N ALA A 382 -5.19 15.25 6.75
CA ALA A 382 -3.98 15.16 5.94
C ALA A 382 -2.73 15.29 6.81
N TRP A 383 -2.72 16.23 7.77
CA TRP A 383 -1.63 16.35 8.74
C TRP A 383 -1.47 15.08 9.59
N LYS A 384 -2.57 14.57 10.15
CA LYS A 384 -2.56 13.38 11.02
C LYS A 384 -2.07 12.12 10.30
N PHE A 385 -2.65 11.83 9.14
CA PHE A 385 -2.35 10.60 8.40
C PHE A 385 -1.04 10.70 7.62
N GLY A 386 -0.73 11.90 7.10
CA GLY A 386 0.52 12.16 6.37
C GLY A 386 1.76 12.15 7.26
N SER A 387 1.63 12.36 8.57
CA SER A 387 2.73 12.22 9.53
C SER A 387 2.85 10.83 10.16
N GLY A 388 1.84 9.97 10.03
CA GLY A 388 1.74 8.70 10.76
C GLY A 388 1.29 8.86 12.22
N CYS A 389 0.78 10.02 12.62
CA CYS A 389 0.20 10.27 13.95
C CYS A 389 -1.16 9.60 14.15
N ASP A 390 -1.75 9.01 13.11
CA ASP A 390 -2.95 8.17 13.23
C ASP A 390 -2.70 6.82 13.90
N TYR A 391 -1.45 6.38 13.97
CA TYR A 391 -1.09 5.15 14.64
C TYR A 391 -1.14 5.27 16.16
N ILE A 392 -1.87 4.37 16.80
CA ILE A 392 -1.95 4.27 18.26
C ILE A 392 -0.84 3.33 18.75
N LEU A 393 0.17 3.89 19.40
CA LEU A 393 1.29 3.11 19.92
C LEU A 393 0.80 2.13 21.02
N PRO A 394 1.42 0.95 21.14
CA PRO A 394 1.06 -0.01 22.20
C PRO A 394 1.03 0.60 23.60
N LYS A 395 1.98 1.47 23.93
CA LYS A 395 2.04 2.18 25.22
C LYS A 395 0.82 3.08 25.49
N ASP A 396 0.20 3.62 24.43
CA ASP A 396 -0.92 4.55 24.53
C ASP A 396 -2.27 3.80 24.60
N LYS A 397 -2.30 2.50 24.29
CA LYS A 397 -3.53 1.69 24.35
C LYS A 397 -4.04 1.49 25.77
N VAL A 398 -3.16 1.53 26.77
CA VAL A 398 -3.50 1.29 28.18
C VAL A 398 -4.25 2.47 28.81
N VAL A 399 -4.05 3.68 28.27
CA VAL A 399 -4.65 4.92 28.83
C VAL A 399 -6.13 5.07 28.46
N ASN A 400 -6.62 4.37 27.42
CA ASN A 400 -8.01 4.49 26.92
C ASN A 400 -8.98 3.41 27.43
N THR A 401 -8.57 2.57 28.39
CA THR A 401 -9.45 1.58 29.03
C THR A 401 -10.09 2.04 30.35
N GLU A 402 -9.80 3.28 30.77
CA GLU A 402 -10.49 3.95 31.88
C GLU A 402 -11.20 5.22 31.36
N LEU A 403 -12.31 5.04 30.65
CA LEU A 403 -13.37 6.05 30.50
C LEU A 403 -14.70 5.39 30.12
#